data_AF-V4KG96-F1
#
_entry.id   AF-V4KG96-F1
#
_cell.length_a   1.000
_cell.length_b   1.000
_cell.length_c   1.000
_cell.angle_alpha   90.00
_cell.angle_beta   90.00
_cell.angle_gamma   90.00
#
_symmetry.space_group_name_H-M   'P 1'
#
loop_
_entity.id
_entity.type
_entity.pdbx_description
1 polymer ?
#
loop_
_entity_poly.entity_id
_entity_poly.type
_entity_poly.pdbx_seq_one_letter_code
_entity_poly.pdbx_strand_id
1 'polypeptide(L)'
;MQEAVDWKKKGDIAFRRKDFSEAIDCYTQFLDLGMISATVFVRRSLCYLMSKMGKEALDDAMKAQRHFTSVVRCIVSPVCCSCCPWNGEGIPYRTY
;
A
#
# COMPACT_ATOMS: atom_id res chain seq x y z
N MET A 1 11.72 15.84 10.41
CA MET A 1 12.42 14.75 9.69
C MET A 1 12.54 13.46 10.52
N GLN A 2 12.77 13.51 11.84
CA GLN A 2 12.88 12.29 12.66
C GLN A 2 11.52 11.56 12.87
N GLU A 3 10.42 12.31 12.94
CA GLU A 3 9.08 11.78 13.24
C GLU A 3 8.58 10.75 12.23
N ALA A 4 8.80 10.99 10.94
CA ALA A 4 8.45 10.00 9.92
C ALA A 4 9.26 8.70 10.08
N VAL A 5 10.55 8.79 10.41
CA VAL A 5 11.35 7.59 10.66
C VAL A 5 10.82 6.82 11.89
N ASP A 6 10.30 7.55 12.89
CA ASP A 6 9.65 6.96 14.07
C ASP A 6 8.34 6.23 13.70
N TRP A 7 7.48 6.86 12.91
CA TRP A 7 6.23 6.26 12.42
C TRP A 7 6.48 5.00 11.57
N LYS A 8 7.49 5.04 10.70
CA LYS A 8 7.90 3.85 9.94
C LYS A 8 8.32 2.72 10.87
N LYS A 9 9.16 3.01 11.89
CA LYS A 9 9.60 1.99 12.87
C LYS A 9 8.42 1.44 13.68
N LYS A 10 7.49 2.29 14.11
CA LYS A 10 6.26 1.87 14.79
C LYS A 10 5.42 0.95 13.91
N GLY A 11 5.21 1.32 12.65
CA GLY A 11 4.53 0.47 11.67
C GLY A 11 5.21 -0.88 11.47
N ASP A 12 6.55 -0.92 11.42
CA ASP A 12 7.32 -2.17 11.30
C ASP A 12 7.21 -3.06 12.56
N ILE A 13 7.07 -2.46 13.74
CA ILE A 13 6.83 -3.19 14.99
C ILE A 13 5.41 -3.76 15.01
N ALA A 14 4.40 -2.95 14.69
CA ALA A 14 3.01 -3.38 14.60
C ALA A 14 2.83 -4.50 13.55
N PHE A 15 3.48 -4.36 12.40
CA PHE A 15 3.50 -5.40 11.36
C PHE A 15 4.07 -6.73 11.87
N ARG A 16 5.17 -6.68 12.65
CA ARG A 16 5.73 -7.88 13.28
C ARG A 16 4.83 -8.48 14.36
N ARG A 17 4.04 -7.66 15.05
CA ARG A 17 3.02 -8.11 16.01
C ARG A 17 1.79 -8.71 15.34
N LYS A 18 1.69 -8.62 14.00
CA LYS A 18 0.50 -8.97 13.19
C LYS A 18 -0.69 -8.03 13.44
N ASP A 19 -0.45 -6.89 14.06
CA ASP A 19 -1.44 -5.83 14.25
C ASP A 19 -1.51 -4.97 12.99
N PHE A 20 -2.17 -5.51 11.96
CA PHE A 20 -2.24 -4.85 10.64
C PHE A 20 -3.01 -3.53 10.67
N SER A 21 -4.06 -3.42 11.50
CA SER A 21 -4.82 -2.18 11.65
C SER A 21 -3.95 -1.03 12.19
N GLU A 22 -3.20 -1.29 13.27
CA GLU A 22 -2.30 -0.28 13.86
C GLU A 22 -1.13 0.05 12.92
N ALA A 23 -0.63 -0.95 12.19
CA ALA A 23 0.39 -0.74 11.17
C ALA A 23 -0.11 0.20 10.06
N ILE A 24 -1.35 0.02 9.60
CA ILE A 24 -1.99 0.89 8.60
C ILE A 24 -2.07 2.32 9.11
N ASP A 25 -2.56 2.54 10.35
CA ASP A 25 -2.61 3.87 10.95
C ASP A 25 -1.22 4.54 11.00
N CYS A 26 -0.20 3.82 11.48
CA CYS A 26 1.17 4.33 11.55
C CYS A 26 1.71 4.73 10.17
N TYR A 27 1.47 3.91 9.14
CA TYR A 27 1.88 4.23 7.77
C TYR A 27 1.08 5.38 7.16
N THR A 28 -0.15 5.59 7.61
CA THR A 28 -0.99 6.70 7.15
C THR A 28 -0.51 8.02 7.75
N GLN A 29 -0.17 8.04 9.05
CA GLN A 29 0.50 9.18 9.70
C GLN A 29 1.85 9.50 9.03
N PHE A 30 2.61 8.48 8.63
CA PHE A 30 3.85 8.69 7.88
C PHE A 30 3.65 9.47 6.58
N LEU A 31 2.58 9.16 5.85
CA LEU A 31 2.25 9.82 4.58
C LEU A 31 1.65 11.21 4.80
N ASP A 32 0.92 11.42 5.90
CA ASP A 32 0.35 12.73 6.29
C ASP A 32 1.46 13.75 6.58
N LEU A 33 2.60 13.29 7.11
CA LEU A 33 3.82 14.10 7.25
C LEU A 33 4.48 14.51 5.91
N GLY A 34 3.85 14.19 4.77
CA GLY A 34 4.35 14.50 3.43
C GLY A 34 5.52 13.62 2.99
N MET A 35 5.85 12.58 3.76
CA MET A 35 6.96 11.68 3.44
C MET A 35 6.45 10.50 2.63
N ILE A 36 6.82 10.47 1.35
CA ILE A 36 6.39 9.43 0.40
C ILE A 36 7.55 8.44 0.22
N SER A 37 7.34 7.17 0.60
CA SER A 37 8.34 6.10 0.44
C SER A 37 7.71 4.84 -0.12
N ALA A 38 8.31 4.28 -1.17
CA ALA A 38 7.85 3.04 -1.81
C ALA A 38 7.70 1.89 -0.80
N THR A 39 8.59 1.81 0.18
CA THR A 39 8.58 0.74 1.20
C THR A 39 7.33 0.81 2.08
N VAL A 40 6.91 2.02 2.45
CA VAL A 40 5.75 2.24 3.32
C VAL A 40 4.46 1.89 2.57
N PHE A 41 4.34 2.31 1.31
CA PHE A 41 3.22 1.92 0.47
C PHE A 41 3.13 0.40 0.32
N VAL A 42 4.22 -0.28 -0.06
CA VAL A 42 4.25 -1.75 -0.19
C VAL A 42 3.81 -2.43 1.11
N ARG A 43 4.32 -1.98 2.26
CA ARG A 43 3.95 -2.54 3.56
C ARG A 43 2.49 -2.29 3.89
N ARG A 44 1.96 -1.09 3.62
CA ARG A 44 0.56 -0.74 3.85
C ARG A 44 -0.38 -1.53 2.93
N SER A 45 -0.05 -1.68 1.64
CA SER A 45 -0.77 -2.54 0.70
C SER A 45 -0.82 -3.98 1.20
N LEU A 46 0.31 -4.51 1.71
CA LEU A 46 0.36 -5.85 2.27
C LEU A 46 -0.51 -5.97 3.53
N CYS A 47 -0.53 -4.97 4.41
CA CYS A 47 -1.43 -4.94 5.57
C CYS A 47 -2.90 -4.99 5.14
N TYR A 48 -3.30 -4.21 4.13
CA TYR A 48 -4.66 -4.23 3.60
C TYR A 48 -5.02 -5.60 2.98
N LEU A 49 -4.09 -6.23 2.24
CA LEU A 49 -4.29 -7.58 1.71
C LEU A 49 -4.51 -8.60 2.85
N MET A 50 -3.72 -8.52 3.92
CA MET A 50 -3.85 -9.38 5.09
C MET A 50 -5.17 -9.12 5.85
N SER A 51 -5.66 -7.89 5.86
CA SER A 51 -6.94 -7.48 6.45
C SER A 51 -8.16 -7.74 5.55
N LYS A 52 -8.00 -8.45 4.42
CA LYS A 52 -9.05 -8.70 3.42
C LYS A 52 -9.64 -7.44 2.73
N MET A 53 -8.95 -6.31 2.83
CA MET A 53 -9.31 -5.04 2.20
C MET A 53 -8.60 -4.87 0.86
N GLY A 54 -8.93 -5.75 -0.09
CA GLY A 54 -8.23 -5.81 -1.38
C GLY A 54 -8.43 -4.57 -2.27
N LYS A 55 -9.54 -3.85 -2.13
CA LYS A 55 -9.83 -2.65 -2.93
C LYS A 55 -8.93 -1.50 -2.51
N GLU A 56 -8.80 -1.27 -1.20
CA GLU A 56 -7.94 -0.27 -0.60
C GLU A 56 -6.47 -0.58 -0.87
N ALA A 57 -6.07 -1.86 -0.79
CA ALA A 57 -4.72 -2.28 -1.15
C ALA A 57 -4.36 -1.89 -2.59
N LEU A 58 -5.31 -2.05 -3.53
CA LEU A 58 -5.11 -1.75 -4.95
C LEU A 58 -5.04 -0.25 -5.21
N ASP A 59 -5.92 0.54 -4.61
CA ASP A 59 -5.86 2.01 -4.71
C ASP A 59 -4.51 2.55 -4.21
N ASP A 60 -4.04 2.00 -3.09
CA ASP A 60 -2.78 2.41 -2.47
C ASP A 60 -1.57 2.03 -3.31
N ALA A 61 -1.59 0.82 -3.87
CA ALA A 61 -0.56 0.34 -4.76
C ALA A 61 -0.56 1.09 -6.11
N MET A 62 -1.72 1.54 -6.60
CA MET A 62 -1.81 2.43 -7.76
C MET A 62 -1.24 3.83 -7.50
N LYS A 63 -1.56 4.44 -6.35
CA LYS A 63 -0.94 5.70 -5.93
C LYS A 63 0.57 5.56 -5.86
N ALA A 64 1.04 4.49 -5.23
CA ALA A 64 2.46 4.17 -5.13
C ALA A 64 3.12 3.94 -6.49
N GLN A 65 2.45 3.29 -7.44
CA GLN A 65 2.94 3.08 -8.80
C GLN A 65 3.16 4.40 -9.55
N ARG A 66 2.28 5.40 -9.34
CA ARG A 66 2.42 6.74 -9.94
C ARG A 66 3.67 7.47 -9.42
N HIS A 67 4.03 7.24 -8.16
CA HIS A 67 5.23 7.83 -7.55
C HIS A 67 6.49 7.00 -7.77
N PHE A 68 6.37 5.67 -7.86
CA PHE A 68 7.47 4.71 -7.94
C PHE A 68 7.16 3.63 -8.98
N THR A 69 7.56 3.88 -10.22
CA THR A 69 7.24 3.06 -11.39
C THR A 69 7.82 1.63 -11.35
N SER A 70 8.86 1.39 -10.54
CA SER A 70 9.61 0.12 -10.53
C SER A 70 9.22 -0.88 -9.43
N VAL A 71 8.75 -0.43 -8.27
CA VAL A 71 8.63 -1.29 -7.06
C VAL A 71 7.27 -1.98 -6.95
N VAL A 72 6.20 -1.33 -7.42
CA VAL A 72 4.83 -1.71 -7.07
C VAL A 72 4.17 -2.62 -8.13
N ARG A 73 4.86 -2.85 -9.26
CA ARG A 73 4.40 -3.74 -10.32
C ARG A 73 4.09 -5.15 -9.79
N CYS A 74 4.81 -5.65 -8.79
CA CYS A 74 4.56 -6.98 -8.21
C CYS A 74 3.24 -7.09 -7.41
N ILE A 75 2.68 -5.98 -6.92
CA ILE A 75 1.46 -5.98 -6.10
C ILE A 75 0.21 -5.73 -6.96
N VAL A 76 0.33 -4.85 -7.97
CA VAL A 76 -0.81 -4.45 -8.84
C VAL A 76 -0.90 -5.30 -10.10
N SER A 77 0.14 -6.08 -10.46
CA SER A 77 0.07 -6.90 -11.67
C SER A 77 -1.04 -7.95 -11.53
N PRO A 78 -2.13 -7.84 -12.32
CA PRO A 78 -3.29 -8.73 -12.22
C PRO A 78 -3.05 -10.07 -12.92
N VAL A 79 -1.81 -10.39 -13.30
CA VAL A 79 -1.51 -11.50 -14.21
C VAL A 79 -1.82 -12.88 -13.60
N CYS A 80 -2.21 -12.95 -12.33
CA CYS A 80 -2.75 -14.18 -11.71
C CYS A 80 -4.22 -14.11 -11.24
N CYS A 81 -4.98 -13.03 -11.44
CA CYS A 81 -6.35 -12.93 -10.92
C CYS A 81 -7.43 -13.09 -12.00
N SER A 82 -7.45 -14.25 -12.66
CA SER A 82 -8.58 -14.69 -13.48
C SER A 82 -9.86 -15.02 -12.66
N CYS A 83 -9.85 -14.84 -11.33
CA CYS A 83 -10.91 -15.27 -10.41
C CYS A 83 -11.55 -14.17 -9.56
N CYS A 84 -11.21 -12.88 -9.72
CA CYS A 84 -11.94 -11.81 -9.02
C CYS A 84 -12.75 -10.97 -10.00
N PRO A 85 -14.09 -11.03 -9.99
CA PRO A 85 -14.92 -10.08 -10.73
C PRO A 85 -14.80 -8.71 -10.06
N TRP A 86 -13.82 -7.93 -10.50
CA TRP A 86 -13.72 -6.50 -10.18
C TRP A 86 -14.80 -5.78 -11.00
N ASN A 87 -16.03 -5.75 -10.47
CA ASN A 87 -17.13 -4.98 -11.05
C ASN A 87 -16.78 -3.49 -10.98
N GLY A 88 -16.53 -2.91 -12.16
CA GLY A 88 -16.57 -1.50 -12.57
C GLY A 88 -16.37 -0.43 -11.51
N GLU A 89 -15.40 0.47 -11.72
CA GLU A 89 -15.61 1.91 -11.99
C GLU A 89 -14.23 2.54 -12.26
N GLY A 90 -13.96 2.87 -13.53
CA GLY A 90 -13.05 3.95 -13.92
C GLY A 90 -11.60 3.97 -13.41
N ILE A 91 -10.79 2.92 -13.66
CA ILE A 91 -9.34 3.08 -13.57
C ILE A 91 -8.78 3.26 -14.99
N PRO A 92 -8.25 4.44 -15.37
CA PRO A 92 -7.49 4.55 -16.59
C PRO A 92 -6.15 3.85 -16.34
N TYR A 93 -6.07 2.57 -16.70
CA TYR A 93 -4.79 1.93 -17.01
C TYR A 93 -4.23 2.69 -18.20
N ARG A 94 -3.50 3.75 -17.90
CA ARG A 94 -2.73 4.50 -18.88
C ARG A 94 -1.69 3.53 -19.41
N THR A 95 -1.97 3.08 -20.62
CA THR A 95 -1.04 2.44 -21.54
C THR A 95 0.27 3.23 -21.57
N TYR A 96 1.36 2.53 -21.25
CA TYR A 96 2.64 2.77 -21.89
C TYR A 96 2.97 1.51 -22.69
#